data_AF-A0A3B0Z0E9-F1
#
_entry.id   AF-A0A3B0Z0E9-F1
#
_cell.length_a   1.000
_cell.length_b   1.000
_cell.length_c   1.000
_cell.angle_alpha   90.00
_cell.angle_beta   90.00
_cell.angle_gamma   90.00
#
_symmetry.space_group_name_H-M   'P 1'
#
loop_
_entity.id
_entity.type
_entity.pdbx_description
1 polymer ?
#
loop_
_entity_poly.entity_id
_entity_poly.type
_entity_poly.pdbx_seq_one_letter_code
_entity_poly.pdbx_strand_id
1 'polypeptide(L)'
;MKSRILGAVSACAITFVSLSVQAVPVNGQGTWESTLEGRDLDGNAATFEAYYDTTLDITWLADANANGVMTWADAKTWATGLNVNGVTGWRLPTNTPINGSSYNTTVSSNGTTDNGYASTTTDGTNGGWRDGSGNPVSEMGHMYYVTLANLGFCNPTLPWCTEQTGWGLDNSGPFSNIQSSTPYWSGSEFNSSSPWVFRFLNGNRDAGNPNASTYAWAVRSGDVSAVPVPAAVWLFGSGLTGLIGVARRKKA
;
A
#
# COMPACT_ATOMS: atom_id res chain seq x y z
N MET A 1 -59.57 -39.00 -11.36
CA MET A 1 -58.76 -37.79 -11.61
C MET A 1 -58.54 -37.07 -10.27
N LYS A 2 -57.36 -37.24 -9.66
CA LYS A 2 -56.81 -36.39 -8.59
C LYS A 2 -55.38 -36.87 -8.29
N SER A 3 -54.42 -36.22 -8.94
CA SER A 3 -52.98 -36.39 -8.77
C SER A 3 -52.53 -35.88 -7.40
N ARG A 4 -51.65 -36.62 -6.71
CA ARG A 4 -50.92 -36.15 -5.53
C ARG A 4 -49.46 -36.00 -5.95
N ILE A 5 -48.99 -34.75 -6.03
CA ILE A 5 -47.59 -34.39 -6.26
C ILE A 5 -46.99 -34.11 -4.89
N LEU A 6 -46.06 -34.97 -4.42
CA LEU A 6 -45.14 -34.62 -3.34
C LEU A 6 -43.99 -33.82 -3.97
N GLY A 7 -43.90 -32.52 -3.65
CA GLY A 7 -42.74 -31.70 -3.97
C GLY A 7 -41.63 -31.94 -2.96
N ALA A 8 -40.46 -32.37 -3.44
CA ALA A 8 -39.24 -32.43 -2.64
C ALA A 8 -38.70 -31.01 -2.40
N VAL A 9 -38.54 -30.63 -1.14
CA VAL A 9 -37.85 -29.40 -0.76
C VAL A 9 -36.35 -29.68 -0.80
N SER A 10 -35.68 -29.14 -1.82
CA SER A 10 -34.22 -29.13 -1.89
C SER A 10 -33.69 -27.96 -1.06
N ALA A 11 -33.06 -28.27 0.07
CA ALA A 11 -32.33 -27.29 0.86
C ALA A 11 -30.99 -27.01 0.18
N CYS A 12 -30.91 -25.93 -0.60
CA CYS A 12 -29.65 -25.43 -1.13
C CYS A 12 -28.86 -24.79 0.04
N ALA A 13 -27.82 -25.48 0.52
CA ALA A 13 -26.86 -24.89 1.45
C ALA A 13 -26.07 -23.81 0.69
N ILE A 14 -26.37 -22.54 0.98
CA ILE A 14 -25.58 -21.41 0.51
C ILE A 14 -24.35 -21.34 1.43
N THR A 15 -23.24 -21.92 0.99
CA THR A 15 -21.93 -21.62 1.55
C THR A 15 -21.59 -20.19 1.17
N PHE A 16 -21.63 -19.28 2.14
CA PHE A 16 -21.03 -17.96 2.02
C PHE A 16 -19.50 -18.13 1.96
N VAL A 17 -18.94 -18.17 0.75
CA VAL A 17 -17.51 -17.88 0.57
C VAL A 17 -17.38 -16.37 0.71
N SER A 18 -16.85 -15.91 1.84
CA SER A 18 -16.44 -14.51 1.99
C SER A 18 -15.26 -14.28 1.06
N LEU A 19 -15.53 -13.83 -0.17
CA LEU A 19 -14.50 -13.29 -1.05
C LEU A 19 -14.12 -11.94 -0.46
N SER A 20 -13.00 -11.86 0.26
CA SER A 20 -12.32 -10.58 0.47
C SER A 20 -11.90 -10.11 -0.92
N VAL A 21 -12.65 -9.17 -1.51
CA VAL A 21 -12.26 -8.49 -2.74
C VAL A 21 -11.05 -7.63 -2.36
N GLN A 22 -9.86 -8.15 -2.57
CA GLN A 22 -8.65 -7.32 -2.51
C GLN A 22 -8.67 -6.39 -3.71
N ALA A 23 -8.25 -5.15 -3.51
CA ALA A 23 -8.04 -4.21 -4.61
C ALA A 23 -7.06 -4.81 -5.63
N VAL A 24 -7.23 -4.40 -6.88
CA VAL A 24 -6.42 -4.85 -8.01
C VAL A 24 -5.68 -3.61 -8.53
N PRO A 25 -4.45 -3.75 -9.08
CA PRO A 25 -3.79 -2.62 -9.71
C PRO A 25 -4.67 -2.01 -10.82
N VAL A 26 -4.80 -0.68 -10.81
CA VAL A 26 -5.49 0.08 -11.86
C VAL A 26 -4.47 0.88 -12.65
N ASN A 27 -4.27 0.49 -13.93
CA ASN A 27 -3.33 1.16 -14.83
C ASN A 27 -3.78 2.61 -15.10
N GLY A 28 -2.84 3.55 -15.04
CA GLY A 28 -3.09 4.98 -15.22
C GLY A 28 -3.79 5.67 -14.03
N GLN A 29 -4.02 4.97 -12.91
CA GLN A 29 -4.54 5.58 -11.69
C GLN A 29 -3.41 5.87 -10.70
N GLY A 30 -3.25 7.15 -10.35
CA GLY A 30 -2.17 7.62 -9.47
C GLY A 30 -0.81 7.62 -10.15
N THR A 31 0.25 7.74 -9.34
CA THR A 31 1.61 7.93 -9.87
C THR A 31 2.46 6.65 -9.84
N TRP A 32 1.95 5.54 -9.29
CA TRP A 32 2.73 4.34 -8.98
C TRP A 32 3.52 3.78 -10.16
N GLU A 33 2.99 3.83 -11.39
CA GLU A 33 3.69 3.34 -12.59
C GLU A 33 4.93 4.16 -12.95
N SER A 34 5.01 5.40 -12.46
CA SER A 34 6.09 6.35 -12.75
C SER A 34 7.01 6.64 -11.57
N THR A 35 6.52 6.47 -10.34
CA THR A 35 7.27 6.83 -9.13
C THR A 35 7.77 5.63 -8.35
N LEU A 36 7.19 4.44 -8.55
CA LEU A 36 7.64 3.21 -7.91
C LEU A 36 8.53 2.40 -8.84
N GLU A 37 9.69 2.01 -8.31
CA GLU A 37 10.64 1.17 -9.01
C GLU A 37 10.85 -0.15 -8.25
N GLY A 38 10.61 -1.28 -8.91
CA GLY A 38 10.81 -2.59 -8.31
C GLY A 38 12.27 -2.86 -7.91
N ARG A 39 12.45 -3.58 -6.80
CA ARG A 39 13.74 -4.02 -6.28
C ARG A 39 13.73 -5.53 -6.09
N ASP A 40 14.54 -6.20 -6.90
CA ASP A 40 14.84 -7.63 -6.79
C ASP A 40 15.94 -7.79 -5.74
N LEU A 41 15.57 -8.36 -4.59
CA LEU A 41 16.43 -8.49 -3.43
C LEU A 41 16.97 -9.91 -3.25
N ASP A 42 16.34 -10.93 -3.83
CA ASP A 42 16.78 -12.34 -3.73
C ASP A 42 17.47 -12.86 -5.00
N GLY A 43 17.52 -12.06 -6.06
CA GLY A 43 18.06 -12.42 -7.38
C GLY A 43 17.07 -13.17 -8.26
N ASN A 44 15.80 -13.30 -7.85
CA ASN A 44 14.73 -13.83 -8.66
C ASN A 44 14.04 -12.72 -9.46
N ALA A 45 14.51 -12.53 -10.70
CA ALA A 45 13.96 -11.52 -11.61
C ALA A 45 12.47 -11.68 -11.98
N ALA A 46 11.78 -12.72 -11.49
CA ALA A 46 10.34 -12.89 -11.66
C ALA A 46 9.50 -12.09 -10.65
N THR A 47 10.09 -11.66 -9.53
CA THR A 47 9.39 -10.94 -8.46
C THR A 47 10.18 -9.71 -7.99
N PHE A 48 9.48 -8.83 -7.29
CA PHE A 48 10.10 -7.74 -6.55
C PHE A 48 9.69 -7.86 -5.09
N GLU A 49 10.65 -7.80 -4.18
CA GLU A 49 10.41 -7.90 -2.74
C GLU A 49 10.17 -6.51 -2.14
N ALA A 50 10.54 -5.46 -2.88
CA ALA A 50 10.32 -4.09 -2.47
C ALA A 50 10.15 -3.14 -3.66
N TYR A 51 9.62 -1.95 -3.39
CA TYR A 51 9.43 -0.88 -4.37
C TYR A 51 10.00 0.42 -3.83
N TYR A 52 11.00 0.97 -4.52
CA TYR A 52 11.55 2.29 -4.21
C TYR A 52 10.60 3.37 -4.72
N ASP A 53 10.17 4.25 -3.81
CA ASP A 53 9.37 5.44 -4.08
C ASP A 53 10.30 6.64 -4.27
N THR A 54 10.46 7.04 -5.52
CA THR A 54 11.33 8.15 -5.94
C THR A 54 10.83 9.52 -5.48
N THR A 55 9.55 9.65 -5.09
CA THR A 55 8.98 10.91 -4.61
C THR A 55 9.22 11.09 -3.11
N LEU A 56 9.07 10.01 -2.34
CA LEU A 56 9.28 10.02 -0.89
C LEU A 56 10.73 9.74 -0.48
N ASP A 57 11.55 9.25 -1.41
CA ASP A 57 12.89 8.73 -1.14
C ASP A 57 12.86 7.65 -0.04
N ILE A 58 11.96 6.68 -0.18
CA ILE A 58 11.84 5.51 0.70
C ILE A 58 11.57 4.25 -0.12
N THR A 59 11.89 3.10 0.44
CA THR A 59 11.59 1.79 -0.14
C THR A 59 10.48 1.11 0.66
N TRP A 60 9.40 0.73 0.00
CA TRP A 60 8.27 -0.01 0.57
C TRP A 60 8.48 -1.52 0.42
N LEU A 61 8.14 -2.29 1.44
CA LEU A 61 8.06 -3.76 1.30
C LEU A 61 6.91 -4.12 0.34
N ALA A 62 7.12 -5.09 -0.55
CA ALA A 62 6.12 -5.47 -1.56
C ALA A 62 4.86 -6.12 -0.96
N ASP A 63 5.03 -6.91 0.11
CA ASP A 63 3.94 -7.45 0.92
C ASP A 63 3.61 -6.48 2.04
N ALA A 64 2.45 -5.82 1.93
CA ALA A 64 2.02 -4.82 2.90
C ALA A 64 1.67 -5.42 4.27
N ASN A 65 1.53 -6.73 4.41
CA ASN A 65 1.17 -7.40 5.66
C ASN A 65 2.00 -8.69 5.84
N ALA A 66 3.32 -8.55 5.70
CA ALA A 66 4.27 -9.66 5.72
C ALA A 66 4.35 -10.44 7.07
N ASN A 67 3.85 -9.86 8.17
CA ASN A 67 3.97 -10.49 9.50
C ASN A 67 2.65 -10.46 10.32
N GLY A 68 1.51 -10.25 9.65
CA GLY A 68 0.21 -10.26 10.30
C GLY A 68 -0.07 -9.07 11.22
N VAL A 69 -1.07 -9.23 12.09
CA VAL A 69 -1.45 -8.20 13.06
C VAL A 69 -0.63 -8.30 14.34
N MET A 70 -0.24 -7.15 14.90
CA MET A 70 0.54 -7.09 16.14
C MET A 70 0.30 -5.78 16.90
N THR A 71 0.73 -5.70 18.15
CA THR A 71 0.67 -4.45 18.94
C THR A 71 1.64 -3.42 18.37
N TRP A 72 1.48 -2.14 18.74
CA TRP A 72 2.37 -1.10 18.22
C TRP A 72 3.83 -1.28 18.65
N ALA A 73 4.07 -1.75 19.88
CA ALA A 73 5.40 -2.05 20.38
C ALA A 73 6.05 -3.23 19.62
N ASP A 74 5.27 -4.28 19.37
CA ASP A 74 5.72 -5.44 18.62
C ASP A 74 5.99 -5.07 17.15
N ALA A 75 5.16 -4.22 16.54
CA ALA A 75 5.34 -3.73 15.18
C ALA A 75 6.65 -2.97 14.99
N LYS A 76 7.01 -2.09 15.93
CA LYS A 76 8.29 -1.38 15.90
C LYS A 76 9.47 -2.35 16.07
N THR A 77 9.33 -3.33 16.97
CA THR A 77 10.37 -4.33 17.22
C THR A 77 10.59 -5.21 15.98
N TRP A 78 9.50 -5.71 15.38
CA TRP A 78 9.52 -6.48 14.16
C TRP A 78 10.17 -5.71 13.02
N ALA A 79 9.71 -4.48 12.74
CA ALA A 79 10.26 -3.69 11.64
C ALA A 79 11.76 -3.42 11.84
N THR A 80 12.19 -3.08 13.06
CA THR A 80 13.61 -2.82 13.35
C THR A 80 14.48 -4.06 13.17
N GLY A 81 13.96 -5.25 13.51
CA GLY A 81 14.65 -6.53 13.37
C GLY A 81 14.51 -7.17 11.98
N LEU A 82 13.71 -6.58 11.08
CA LEU A 82 13.42 -7.16 9.78
C LEU A 82 14.69 -7.17 8.90
N ASN A 83 14.92 -8.32 8.27
CA ASN A 83 15.98 -8.52 7.29
C ASN A 83 15.38 -9.21 6.07
N VAL A 84 15.38 -8.51 4.94
CA VAL A 84 14.85 -9.00 3.67
C VAL A 84 16.04 -9.23 2.75
N ASN A 85 16.45 -10.50 2.61
CA ASN A 85 17.58 -10.91 1.75
C ASN A 85 18.88 -10.11 1.99
N GLY A 86 19.20 -9.81 3.26
CA GLY A 86 20.37 -9.04 3.65
C GLY A 86 20.11 -7.54 3.82
N VAL A 87 18.96 -7.04 3.37
CA VAL A 87 18.57 -5.63 3.53
C VAL A 87 17.93 -5.40 4.90
N THR A 88 18.59 -4.58 5.71
CA THR A 88 18.14 -4.15 7.04
C THR A 88 17.80 -2.65 7.08
N GLY A 89 17.41 -2.13 8.25
CA GLY A 89 17.08 -0.71 8.45
C GLY A 89 15.61 -0.38 8.16
N TRP A 90 14.75 -1.38 8.19
CA TRP A 90 13.31 -1.21 8.07
C TRP A 90 12.72 -0.54 9.31
N ARG A 91 11.63 0.19 9.10
CA ARG A 91 10.85 0.90 10.13
C ARG A 91 9.38 0.91 9.74
N LEU A 92 8.54 1.36 10.66
CA LEU A 92 7.16 1.68 10.32
C LEU A 92 7.09 3.00 9.54
N PRO A 93 6.05 3.22 8.73
CA PRO A 93 5.86 4.45 8.00
C PRO A 93 5.56 5.58 8.98
N THR A 94 6.04 6.77 8.71
CA THR A 94 5.93 7.93 9.60
C THR A 94 5.06 9.02 8.99
N ASN A 95 4.72 9.96 9.86
CA ASN A 95 4.16 11.24 9.50
C ASN A 95 4.77 12.35 10.36
N THR A 96 4.70 13.57 9.85
CA THR A 96 5.11 14.80 10.54
C THR A 96 3.94 15.79 10.59
N PRO A 97 3.98 16.78 11.50
CA PRO A 97 2.97 17.82 11.51
C PRO A 97 2.97 18.66 10.23
N ILE A 98 1.80 18.97 9.69
CA ILE A 98 1.62 19.83 8.49
C ILE A 98 2.33 21.18 8.64
N ASN A 99 2.28 21.76 9.84
CA ASN A 99 2.93 23.05 10.15
C ASN A 99 4.41 22.91 10.54
N GLY A 100 4.97 21.70 10.51
CA GLY A 100 6.36 21.40 10.88
C GLY A 100 6.70 21.50 12.37
N SER A 101 5.74 21.82 13.25
CA SER A 101 5.99 22.11 14.67
C SER A 101 5.17 21.25 15.62
N SER A 102 3.85 21.15 15.42
CA SER A 102 2.95 20.42 16.31
C SER A 102 1.70 19.94 15.59
N TYR A 103 1.23 18.74 15.95
CA TYR A 103 0.02 18.16 15.36
C TYR A 103 -1.23 18.97 15.76
N ASN A 104 -1.97 19.45 14.76
CA ASN A 104 -3.35 19.88 14.91
C ASN A 104 -4.27 18.66 14.78
N THR A 105 -4.68 18.11 15.92
CA THR A 105 -5.47 16.87 15.98
C THR A 105 -6.98 17.09 15.85
N THR A 106 -7.43 18.31 15.55
CA THR A 106 -8.82 18.58 15.16
C THR A 106 -9.13 17.81 13.89
N VAL A 107 -10.27 17.13 13.80
CA VAL A 107 -10.63 16.35 12.60
C VAL A 107 -10.99 17.30 11.45
N SER A 108 -10.44 17.07 10.27
CA SER A 108 -10.85 17.72 9.01
C SER A 108 -11.12 16.69 7.91
N SER A 109 -11.88 17.10 6.88
CA SER A 109 -12.19 16.29 5.70
C SER A 109 -11.28 16.58 4.51
N ASN A 110 -10.35 17.53 4.63
CA ASN A 110 -9.68 18.15 3.49
C ASN A 110 -8.15 18.32 3.66
N GLY A 111 -7.57 17.69 4.67
CA GLY A 111 -6.13 17.72 4.92
C GLY A 111 -5.60 19.04 5.49
N THR A 112 -6.46 19.94 5.96
CA THR A 112 -6.03 21.19 6.64
C THR A 112 -5.54 20.96 8.07
N THR A 113 -5.83 19.80 8.63
CA THR A 113 -5.38 19.36 9.96
C THR A 113 -4.74 17.98 9.86
N ASP A 114 -4.00 17.58 10.90
CA ASP A 114 -3.23 16.34 10.92
C ASP A 114 -4.06 15.09 11.20
N ASN A 115 -5.36 15.25 11.49
CA ASN A 115 -6.30 14.19 11.83
C ASN A 115 -7.52 14.23 10.91
N GLY A 116 -8.01 13.06 10.48
CA GLY A 116 -9.17 12.95 9.60
C GLY A 116 -8.80 12.46 8.21
N TYR A 117 -9.23 13.19 7.18
CA TYR A 117 -9.07 12.84 5.78
C TYR A 117 -8.26 13.92 5.07
N ALA A 118 -7.55 13.52 4.02
CA ALA A 118 -6.69 14.41 3.27
C ALA A 118 -7.39 14.98 2.03
N SER A 119 -6.71 15.88 1.32
CA SER A 119 -7.12 16.24 -0.04
C SER A 119 -7.09 14.99 -0.95
N THR A 120 -8.08 14.85 -1.83
CA THR A 120 -8.18 13.77 -2.83
C THR A 120 -8.14 14.34 -4.23
N THR A 121 -7.46 13.63 -5.13
CA THR A 121 -7.54 13.84 -6.59
C THR A 121 -7.48 12.50 -7.29
N THR A 122 -8.16 12.39 -8.43
CA THR A 122 -8.24 11.12 -9.18
C THR A 122 -6.99 10.84 -10.02
N ASP A 123 -6.17 11.86 -10.30
CA ASP A 123 -4.91 11.73 -11.02
C ASP A 123 -3.69 11.64 -10.09
N GLY A 124 -3.91 11.64 -8.77
CA GLY A 124 -2.85 11.66 -7.76
C GLY A 124 -2.13 13.01 -7.61
N THR A 125 -2.49 14.03 -8.38
CA THR A 125 -1.85 15.36 -8.26
C THR A 125 -2.38 16.10 -7.04
N ASN A 126 -1.52 16.69 -6.19
CA ASN A 126 -1.97 17.49 -5.02
C ASN A 126 -2.89 16.76 -3.99
N GLY A 127 -2.94 15.42 -4.01
CA GLY A 127 -3.58 14.62 -2.96
C GLY A 127 -2.73 14.48 -1.69
N GLY A 128 -3.32 13.94 -0.62
CA GLY A 128 -2.65 13.64 0.64
C GLY A 128 -2.46 14.85 1.56
N TRP A 129 -1.79 14.62 2.70
CA TRP A 129 -1.39 15.70 3.62
C TRP A 129 -0.05 16.27 3.19
N ARG A 130 0.03 17.60 3.11
CA ARG A 130 1.21 18.31 2.64
C ARG A 130 1.53 19.50 3.53
N ASP A 131 2.80 19.86 3.62
CA ASP A 131 3.26 21.07 4.31
C ASP A 131 3.00 22.34 3.46
N GLY A 132 3.35 23.51 3.99
CA GLY A 132 3.21 24.79 3.28
C GLY A 132 4.06 24.94 2.02
N SER A 133 5.02 24.03 1.78
CA SER A 133 5.83 23.96 0.57
C SER A 133 5.34 22.90 -0.42
N GLY A 134 4.27 22.18 -0.08
CA GLY A 134 3.69 21.12 -0.90
C GLY A 134 4.34 19.74 -0.71
N ASN A 135 5.28 19.58 0.23
CA ASN A 135 5.91 18.28 0.48
C ASN A 135 4.96 17.36 1.26
N PRO A 136 4.92 16.06 0.95
CA PRO A 136 4.10 15.12 1.71
C PRO A 136 4.58 15.00 3.16
N VAL A 137 3.64 15.04 4.10
CA VAL A 137 3.89 14.85 5.54
C VAL A 137 3.35 13.52 6.06
N SER A 138 2.95 12.64 5.15
CA SER A 138 2.48 11.29 5.44
C SER A 138 3.01 10.30 4.43
N GLU A 139 3.75 9.30 4.87
CA GLU A 139 4.17 8.24 3.95
C GLU A 139 2.95 7.39 3.50
N MET A 140 2.14 6.88 4.45
CA MET A 140 0.93 6.12 4.11
C MET A 140 -0.17 6.95 3.44
N GLY A 141 -0.34 8.21 3.85
CA GLY A 141 -1.29 9.12 3.21
C GLY A 141 -0.87 9.46 1.79
N HIS A 142 0.42 9.67 1.52
CA HIS A 142 0.92 9.87 0.16
C HIS A 142 0.74 8.59 -0.67
N MET A 143 1.11 7.43 -0.12
CA MET A 143 0.86 6.13 -0.77
C MET A 143 -0.60 5.98 -1.19
N TYR A 144 -1.55 6.22 -0.27
CA TYR A 144 -2.97 6.05 -0.54
C TYR A 144 -3.53 7.09 -1.52
N TYR A 145 -3.33 8.38 -1.26
CA TYR A 145 -4.01 9.47 -1.98
C TYR A 145 -3.29 9.93 -3.25
N VAL A 146 -2.00 9.63 -3.41
CA VAL A 146 -1.17 10.12 -4.52
C VAL A 146 -0.63 8.96 -5.33
N THR A 147 0.18 8.10 -4.71
CA THR A 147 0.82 6.97 -5.40
C THR A 147 -0.23 6.04 -6.01
N LEU A 148 -1.26 5.70 -5.22
CA LEU A 148 -2.36 4.84 -5.65
C LEU A 148 -3.60 5.62 -6.10
N ALA A 149 -3.67 6.93 -5.84
CA ALA A 149 -4.84 7.79 -6.09
C ALA A 149 -6.18 7.14 -5.68
N ASN A 150 -6.21 6.54 -4.50
CA ASN A 150 -7.44 6.10 -3.86
C ASN A 150 -8.20 7.30 -3.28
N LEU A 151 -9.52 7.23 -3.31
CA LEU A 151 -10.38 8.27 -2.78
C LEU A 151 -10.73 7.99 -1.31
N GLY A 152 -10.57 9.00 -0.46
CA GLY A 152 -10.98 8.93 0.94
C GLY A 152 -12.50 9.00 1.06
N PHE A 153 -13.04 8.53 2.19
CA PHE A 153 -14.50 8.53 2.39
C PHE A 153 -15.10 9.93 2.37
N CYS A 154 -14.44 10.92 2.97
CA CYS A 154 -14.98 12.29 3.02
C CYS A 154 -14.56 13.11 1.80
N ASN A 155 -15.53 13.78 1.18
CA ASN A 155 -15.29 14.76 0.13
C ASN A 155 -14.48 15.96 0.68
N PRO A 156 -13.29 16.26 0.10
CA PRO A 156 -12.40 17.30 0.61
C PRO A 156 -12.82 18.73 0.25
N THR A 157 -13.79 18.92 -0.65
CA THR A 157 -14.24 20.26 -1.04
C THR A 157 -15.27 20.84 -0.07
N LEU A 158 -15.73 20.05 0.90
CA LEU A 158 -16.75 20.43 1.87
C LEU A 158 -16.16 20.53 3.28
N PRO A 159 -16.63 21.47 4.12
CA PRO A 159 -16.12 21.66 5.48
C PRO A 159 -16.59 20.58 6.48
N TRP A 160 -17.49 19.69 6.08
CA TRP A 160 -17.92 18.52 6.85
C TRP A 160 -17.81 17.26 5.99
N CYS A 161 -17.69 16.11 6.65
CA CYS A 161 -17.59 14.84 5.96
C CYS A 161 -18.90 14.49 5.25
N THR A 162 -18.82 14.40 3.92
CA THR A 162 -19.87 13.83 3.06
C THR A 162 -19.22 12.73 2.25
N GLU A 163 -19.90 11.60 2.09
CA GLU A 163 -19.38 10.46 1.33
C GLU A 163 -18.97 10.84 -0.10
N GLN A 164 -17.76 10.45 -0.50
CA GLN A 164 -17.24 10.62 -1.86
C GLN A 164 -17.56 9.37 -2.70
N THR A 165 -18.26 9.50 -3.82
CA THR A 165 -18.51 8.34 -4.70
C THR A 165 -17.20 7.71 -5.17
N GLY A 166 -17.09 6.38 -5.07
CA GLY A 166 -15.86 5.65 -5.42
C GLY A 166 -14.75 5.75 -4.37
N TRP A 167 -15.09 6.04 -3.11
CA TRP A 167 -14.14 5.95 -2.01
C TRP A 167 -13.75 4.50 -1.72
N GLY A 168 -12.54 4.30 -1.22
CA GLY A 168 -12.08 2.99 -0.81
C GLY A 168 -10.67 2.67 -1.25
N LEU A 169 -10.22 1.48 -0.89
CA LEU A 169 -9.03 0.88 -1.48
C LEU A 169 -9.44 0.26 -2.82
N ASP A 170 -9.34 1.05 -3.89
CA ASP A 170 -9.72 0.62 -5.25
C ASP A 170 -8.50 0.21 -6.08
N ASN A 171 -7.37 0.89 -5.87
CA ASN A 171 -6.10 0.62 -6.52
C ASN A 171 -5.05 0.18 -5.48
N SER A 172 -4.47 -1.01 -5.68
CA SER A 172 -3.38 -1.53 -4.87
C SER A 172 -1.99 -1.20 -5.42
N GLY A 173 -1.91 -0.72 -6.66
CA GLY A 173 -0.64 -0.63 -7.38
C GLY A 173 0.06 -1.99 -7.42
N PRO A 174 1.40 -2.05 -7.38
CA PRO A 174 2.15 -3.29 -7.54
C PRO A 174 2.29 -4.08 -6.22
N PHE A 175 1.66 -3.61 -5.14
CA PHE A 175 1.77 -4.21 -3.82
C PHE A 175 0.78 -5.37 -3.64
N SER A 176 1.21 -6.35 -2.85
CA SER A 176 0.35 -7.45 -2.44
C SER A 176 -0.12 -7.26 -1.00
N ASN A 177 -1.22 -7.93 -0.65
CA ASN A 177 -1.66 -8.08 0.74
C ASN A 177 -1.92 -6.75 1.48
N ILE A 178 -2.33 -5.69 0.75
CA ILE A 178 -2.88 -4.49 1.38
C ILE A 178 -4.23 -4.87 2.01
N GLN A 179 -4.37 -4.58 3.30
CA GLN A 179 -5.54 -4.91 4.09
C GLN A 179 -6.42 -3.67 4.31
N SER A 180 -7.73 -3.87 4.37
CA SER A 180 -8.70 -2.80 4.64
C SER A 180 -9.55 -3.04 5.88
N SER A 181 -9.42 -4.20 6.54
CA SER A 181 -10.29 -4.57 7.66
C SER A 181 -9.97 -3.84 8.97
N THR A 182 -8.71 -3.52 9.22
CA THR A 182 -8.23 -2.79 10.42
C THR A 182 -7.10 -1.83 10.01
N PRO A 183 -6.75 -0.81 10.82
CA PRO A 183 -5.74 0.18 10.45
C PRO A 183 -4.33 -0.42 10.33
N TYR A 184 -3.44 0.40 9.80
CA TYR A 184 -2.00 0.22 9.79
C TYR A 184 -1.33 1.13 10.82
N TRP A 185 -0.32 0.60 11.51
CA TRP A 185 0.50 1.38 12.42
C TRP A 185 1.38 2.39 11.68
N SER A 186 1.41 3.63 12.19
CA SER A 186 2.51 4.54 11.95
C SER A 186 3.60 4.37 13.02
N GLY A 187 4.85 4.64 12.67
CA GLY A 187 5.94 4.83 13.64
C GLY A 187 5.82 6.11 14.46
N SER A 188 4.97 7.07 14.05
CA SER A 188 4.78 8.35 14.72
C SER A 188 3.78 8.28 15.88
N GLU A 189 4.04 9.04 16.94
CA GLU A 189 3.13 9.19 18.08
C GLU A 189 2.05 10.25 17.80
N PHE A 190 0.80 9.92 18.12
CA PHE A 190 -0.32 10.87 18.13
C PHE A 190 -0.25 11.77 19.36
N ASN A 191 0.01 11.14 20.52
CA ASN A 191 0.30 11.79 21.79
C ASN A 191 1.12 10.83 22.67
N SER A 192 1.34 11.17 23.94
CA SER A 192 2.11 10.36 24.89
C SER A 192 1.56 8.95 25.20
N SER A 193 0.36 8.62 24.73
CA SER A 193 -0.35 7.38 25.06
C SER A 193 -0.92 6.64 23.84
N SER A 194 -0.88 7.26 22.66
CA SER A 194 -1.47 6.73 21.43
C SER A 194 -0.56 6.95 20.24
N PRO A 195 -0.39 5.93 19.37
CA PRO A 195 0.26 6.11 18.08
C PRO A 195 -0.70 6.69 17.04
N TRP A 196 -0.16 7.19 15.94
CA TRP A 196 -0.93 7.41 14.72
C TRP A 196 -1.25 6.08 14.03
N VAL A 197 -2.43 6.01 13.41
CA VAL A 197 -2.81 4.92 12.51
C VAL A 197 -3.36 5.46 11.20
N PHE A 198 -3.30 4.64 10.16
CA PHE A 198 -3.90 4.94 8.86
C PHE A 198 -4.82 3.80 8.42
N ARG A 199 -6.04 4.14 7.97
CA ARG A 199 -7.05 3.18 7.52
C ARG A 199 -7.08 3.17 6.00
N PHE A 200 -6.54 2.11 5.39
CA PHE A 200 -6.67 1.89 3.96
C PHE A 200 -8.11 1.63 3.51
N LEU A 201 -9.03 1.28 4.43
CA LEU A 201 -10.45 1.18 4.12
C LEU A 201 -11.02 2.46 3.51
N ASN A 202 -10.70 3.60 4.14
CA ASN A 202 -11.38 4.86 3.88
C ASN A 202 -10.44 6.06 3.77
N GLY A 203 -9.13 5.86 3.84
CA GLY A 203 -8.11 6.91 3.80
C GLY A 203 -8.02 7.75 5.07
N ASN A 204 -8.67 7.35 6.16
CA ASN A 204 -8.64 8.11 7.40
C ASN A 204 -7.33 7.91 8.16
N ARG A 205 -6.82 8.99 8.75
CA ARG A 205 -5.78 8.95 9.79
C ARG A 205 -6.40 9.38 11.13
N ASP A 206 -6.14 8.64 12.21
CA ASP A 206 -6.51 9.03 13.59
C ASP A 206 -5.57 8.44 14.67
N ALA A 207 -5.98 8.56 15.93
CA ALA A 207 -5.32 7.97 17.09
C ALA A 207 -5.62 6.47 17.25
N GLY A 208 -4.57 5.66 17.40
CA GLY A 208 -4.68 4.24 17.70
C GLY A 208 -4.67 3.92 19.20
N ASN A 209 -5.12 2.71 19.54
CA ASN A 209 -4.85 2.08 20.83
C ASN A 209 -3.57 1.23 20.72
N PRO A 210 -2.46 1.57 21.42
CA PRO A 210 -1.17 0.89 21.22
C PRO A 210 -1.20 -0.62 21.49
N ASN A 211 -2.19 -1.12 22.23
CA ASN A 211 -2.34 -2.53 22.57
C ASN A 211 -3.29 -3.30 21.63
N ALA A 212 -3.90 -2.63 20.64
CA ALA A 212 -4.70 -3.31 19.63
C ALA A 212 -3.80 -4.17 18.74
N SER A 213 -4.35 -5.23 18.13
CA SER A 213 -3.66 -5.96 17.06
C SER A 213 -4.04 -5.37 15.71
N THR A 214 -3.09 -4.70 15.05
CA THR A 214 -3.31 -4.06 13.73
C THR A 214 -2.16 -4.36 12.78
N TYR A 215 -2.31 -4.00 11.51
CA TYR A 215 -1.33 -4.30 10.48
C TYR A 215 -0.10 -3.39 10.56
N ALA A 216 1.01 -3.86 10.00
CA ALA A 216 2.25 -3.10 9.90
C ALA A 216 2.85 -3.28 8.51
N TRP A 217 3.16 -2.18 7.84
CA TRP A 217 3.79 -2.17 6.53
C TRP A 217 5.19 -1.57 6.65
N ALA A 218 6.22 -2.39 6.47
CA ALA A 218 7.59 -1.94 6.61
C ALA A 218 8.01 -1.01 5.45
N VAL A 219 8.71 0.06 5.79
CA VAL A 219 9.43 0.94 4.86
C VAL A 219 10.87 1.10 5.31
N ARG A 220 11.74 1.50 4.39
CA ARG A 220 13.14 1.85 4.66
C ARG A 220 13.42 3.21 4.05
N SER A 221 14.20 4.06 4.72
CA SER A 221 14.63 5.33 4.14
C SER A 221 15.61 5.10 2.98
N GLY A 222 15.41 5.84 1.88
CA GLY A 222 16.24 5.79 0.68
C GLY A 222 16.07 4.52 -0.16
N ASP A 223 16.84 4.47 -1.23
CA ASP A 223 16.91 3.34 -2.16
C ASP A 223 17.74 2.16 -1.62
N VAL A 224 17.51 0.99 -2.17
CA VAL A 224 18.26 -0.26 -1.96
C VAL A 224 18.77 -0.77 -3.31
N SER A 225 20.04 -1.18 -3.37
CA SER A 225 20.57 -1.78 -4.59
C SER A 225 19.88 -3.10 -4.86
N ALA A 226 19.29 -3.25 -6.04
CA ALA A 226 18.86 -4.56 -6.53
C ALA A 226 20.08 -5.48 -6.67
N VAL A 227 19.89 -6.78 -6.48
CA VAL A 227 20.92 -7.78 -6.73
C VAL A 227 21.15 -7.84 -8.25
N PRO A 228 22.40 -7.70 -8.76
CA PRO A 228 22.65 -7.79 -10.18
C PRO A 228 22.22 -9.17 -10.70
N VAL A 229 21.32 -9.19 -11.69
CA VAL A 229 20.92 -10.42 -12.36
C VAL A 229 22.18 -11.11 -12.89
N PRO A 230 22.44 -12.40 -12.55
CA PRO A 230 23.66 -13.07 -12.95
C PRO A 230 23.90 -12.96 -14.45
N ALA A 231 25.15 -12.71 -14.86
CA ALA A 231 25.54 -12.58 -16.27
C ALA A 231 25.08 -13.77 -17.15
N ALA A 232 24.86 -14.94 -16.53
CA ALA A 232 24.26 -16.11 -17.15
C ALA A 232 22.90 -15.84 -17.80
N VAL A 233 22.02 -15.01 -17.22
CA VAL A 233 20.70 -14.69 -17.81
C VAL A 233 20.87 -13.94 -19.13
N TRP A 234 21.79 -12.97 -19.17
CA TRP A 234 22.14 -12.25 -20.41
C TRP A 234 22.81 -13.17 -21.44
N LEU A 235 23.68 -14.08 -20.99
CA LEU A 235 24.35 -15.08 -21.83
C LEU A 235 23.39 -16.09 -22.43
N PHE A 236 22.42 -16.60 -21.67
CA PHE A 236 21.42 -17.53 -22.16
C PHE A 236 20.38 -16.83 -23.04
N GLY A 237 19.95 -15.62 -22.67
CA GLY A 237 19.04 -14.83 -23.50
C GLY A 237 19.64 -14.47 -24.86
N SER A 238 20.88 -13.96 -24.88
CA SER A 238 21.60 -13.64 -26.12
C SER A 238 22.07 -14.88 -26.89
N GLY A 239 22.50 -15.93 -26.18
CA GLY A 239 22.90 -17.20 -26.78
C GLY A 239 21.74 -17.91 -27.47
N LEU A 240 20.55 -17.94 -26.86
CA LEU A 240 19.37 -18.58 -27.43
C LEU A 240 18.84 -17.82 -28.67
N THR A 241 18.81 -16.48 -28.62
CA THR A 241 18.47 -15.66 -29.80
C THR A 241 19.49 -15.82 -30.92
N GLY A 242 20.77 -15.88 -30.59
CA GLY A 242 21.84 -16.18 -31.55
C GLY A 242 21.66 -17.56 -32.22
N LEU A 243 21.35 -18.60 -31.44
CA LEU A 243 21.12 -19.95 -31.95
C LEU A 243 19.87 -20.04 -32.85
N ILE A 244 18.79 -19.33 -32.52
CA ILE A 244 17.60 -19.24 -33.38
C ILE A 244 17.95 -18.57 -34.73
N GLY A 245 18.77 -17.51 -34.70
CA GLY A 245 19.27 -16.86 -35.90
C GLY A 245 20.10 -17.80 -36.79
N VAL A 246 21.02 -18.57 -36.19
CA VAL A 246 21.84 -19.57 -36.90
C VAL A 246 20.98 -20.71 -37.48
N ALA A 247 19.99 -21.21 -36.72
CA ALA A 247 19.11 -22.27 -37.17
C ALA A 247 18.22 -21.86 -38.35
N ARG A 248 17.74 -20.61 -38.38
CA ARG A 248 16.97 -20.06 -39.51
C ARG A 248 17.81 -19.93 -40.78
N ARG A 249 19.09 -19.58 -40.64
CA ARG A 249 20.02 -19.44 -41.78
C ARG A 249 20.39 -20.77 -42.44
N LYS A 250 20.19 -21.91 -41.77
CA LYS A 250 20.41 -23.25 -42.33
C LYS A 250 19.18 -23.83 -43.07
N LYS A 251 18.01 -23.18 -42.98
CA LYS A 251 16.78 -23.58 -43.68
C LYS A 251 16.49 -22.76 -44.94
N ALA A 252 17.27 -21.71 -45.20
CA ALA A 252 17.32 -20.99 -46.48
C ALA A 252 18.52 -21.50 -47.29
#